data_AF-T1B5F3-F1
#
_entry.id   AF-T1B5F3-F1
#
_cell.length_a   1.000
_cell.length_b   1.000
_cell.length_c   1.000
_cell.angle_alpha   90.00
_cell.angle_beta   90.00
_cell.angle_gamma   90.00
#
_symmetry.space_group_name_H-M   'P 1'
#
loop_
_entity.id
_entity.type
_entity.pdbx_description
1 polymer ?
#
loop_
_entity_poly.entity_id
_entity_poly.type
_entity_poly.pdbx_seq_one_letter_code
_entity_poly.pdbx_strand_id
1 'polypeptide(L)' 'MNHFADAFPEKLRQVDLTILIPAYNEKDAIRIILDQYCAYISEYSLPWKIMVSVDGVDGTASVVEEYS' A
#
# COMPACT_ATOMS: atom_id res chain seq x y z
N MET A 1 -20.76 0.77 17.93
CA MET A 1 -20.78 2.15 17.40
C MET A 1 -19.34 2.61 17.44
N ASN A 2 -18.61 2.47 16.33
CA ASN A 2 -17.16 2.71 16.32
C ASN A 2 -16.90 4.07 15.69
N HIS A 3 -16.39 5.00 16.51
CA HIS A 3 -15.87 6.28 16.07
C HIS A 3 -14.47 6.06 15.49
N PHE A 4 -14.31 6.28 14.18
CA PHE A 4 -13.01 6.51 13.58
C PHE A 4 -12.78 8.02 13.57
N ALA A 5 -11.76 8.50 14.28
CA ALA A 5 -11.33 9.88 14.19
C ALA A 5 -10.40 9.99 12.98
N ASP A 6 -10.93 10.51 11.87
CA ASP A 6 -10.15 10.86 10.69
C ASP A 6 -9.30 12.10 10.99
N ALA A 7 -8.06 11.89 11.45
CA ALA A 7 -7.06 12.93 11.56
C ALA A 7 -6.11 12.89 10.36
N PHE A 8 -6.64 13.07 9.15
CA PHE A 8 -5.82 13.33 7.97
C PHE A 8 -5.98 14.80 7.52
N PRO A 9 -4.88 15.53 7.30
CA PRO A 9 -4.94 16.92 6.84
C PRO A 9 -5.67 17.02 5.49
N GLU A 10 -6.50 18.05 5.32
CA GLU A 10 -7.50 18.22 4.24
C GLU A 10 -7.00 18.10 2.78
N LYS A 11 -5.69 17.99 2.55
CA LYS A 11 -5.09 17.98 1.20
C LYS A 11 -5.10 16.63 0.47
N LEU A 12 -5.58 15.55 1.09
CA LEU A 12 -5.63 14.20 0.47
C LEU A 12 -7.05 13.64 0.33
N ARG A 13 -8.06 14.50 0.06
CA ARG A 13 -9.46 14.03 -0.02
C ARG A 13 -9.80 13.16 -1.23
N GLN A 14 -8.91 13.05 -2.21
CA GLN A 14 -9.19 12.29 -3.42
C GLN A 14 -8.00 11.41 -3.76
N VAL A 15 -8.13 10.12 -3.50
CA VAL A 15 -7.27 9.09 -4.08
C VAL A 15 -7.91 8.72 -5.42
N ASP A 16 -7.25 9.06 -6.52
CA ASP A 16 -7.78 8.79 -7.86
C ASP A 16 -7.59 7.32 -8.26
N LEU A 17 -6.59 6.65 -7.65
CA LEU A 17 -6.29 5.24 -7.88
C LEU A 17 -5.93 4.52 -6.58
N THR A 18 -6.65 3.45 -6.28
CA THR A 18 -6.26 2.49 -5.23
C THR A 18 -5.93 1.14 -5.87
N ILE A 19 -4.76 0.61 -5.56
CA ILE A 19 -4.33 -0.73 -5.98
C ILE A 19 -4.39 -1.65 -4.77
N LEU A 20 -5.12 -2.76 -4.88
CA LEU A 20 -5.22 -3.78 -3.84
C LEU A 20 -4.41 -5.00 -4.26
N ILE A 21 -3.45 -5.42 -3.42
CA ILE A 21 -2.60 -6.58 -3.66
C ILE A 21 -2.85 -7.60 -2.53
N PRO A 22 -3.52 -8.73 -2.78
CA PRO A 22 -3.51 -9.85 -1.85
C PRO A 22 -2.15 -10.54 -1.88
N ALA A 23 -1.59 -10.85 -0.72
CA ALA A 23 -0.29 -11.50 -0.58
C ALA A 23 -0.35 -12.64 0.44
N TYR A 24 0.03 -13.85 0.02
CA TYR A 24 0.11 -15.04 0.88
C TYR A 24 1.50 -15.65 0.77
N ASN A 25 2.32 -15.48 1.80
CA ASN A 25 3.71 -15.92 1.83
C ASN A 25 4.53 -15.49 0.60
N GLU A 26 4.51 -14.19 0.29
CA GLU A 26 5.14 -13.59 -0.89
C GLU A 26 6.37 -12.74 -0.53
N LYS A 27 7.06 -13.02 0.59
CA LYS A 27 8.13 -12.16 1.13
C LYS A 27 9.18 -11.72 0.09
N ASP A 28 9.61 -12.65 -0.76
CA ASP A 28 10.65 -12.37 -1.77
C ASP A 28 10.10 -11.59 -2.98
N ALA A 29 8.84 -11.86 -3.37
CA ALA A 29 8.21 -11.25 -4.54
C ALA A 29 7.62 -9.87 -4.24
N ILE A 30 7.03 -9.67 -3.06
CA ILE A 30 6.28 -8.46 -2.71
C ILE A 30 7.14 -7.21 -2.77
N ARG A 31 8.42 -7.29 -2.39
CA ARG A 31 9.37 -6.17 -2.49
C ARG A 31 9.52 -5.70 -3.94
N ILE A 32 9.80 -6.64 -4.84
CA ILE A 32 10.01 -6.34 -6.26
C ILE A 32 8.75 -5.70 -6.86
N ILE A 33 7.58 -6.23 -6.51
CA ILE A 33 6.30 -5.71 -6.98
C ILE A 33 6.07 -4.27 -6.47
N LEU A 34 6.26 -4.03 -5.17
CA LEU A 34 6.07 -2.70 -4.58
C LEU A 34 7.07 -1.68 -5.14
N ASP A 35 8.34 -2.05 -5.29
CA ASP A 35 9.37 -1.19 -5.90
C ASP A 35 8.97 -0.77 -7.34
N GLN A 36 8.50 -1.73 -8.15
CA GLN A 36 8.08 -1.47 -9.52
C GLN A 36 6.85 -0.56 -9.60
N TYR A 37 5.82 -0.81 -8.77
CA TYR A 37 4.63 0.03 -8.76
C TYR A 37 4.92 1.43 -8.24
N CYS A 38 5.68 1.55 -7.15
CA CYS A 38 6.08 2.84 -6.61
C CYS A 38 6.89 3.63 -7.64
N ALA A 39 7.87 3.01 -8.32
CA ALA A 39 8.66 3.66 -9.35
C ALA A 39 7.78 4.12 -10.53
N TYR A 40 6.91 3.25 -11.04
CA TYR A 40 6.05 3.55 -12.19
C TYR A 40 5.02 4.64 -11.87
N ILE A 41 4.30 4.54 -10.76
CA ILE A 41 3.17 5.44 -10.47
C ILE A 41 3.68 6.81 -10.00
N SER A 42 4.87 6.88 -9.38
CA SER A 42 5.49 8.16 -8.97
C SER A 42 5.85 9.06 -10.15
N GLU A 43 5.90 8.55 -11.38
CA GLU A 43 6.06 9.37 -12.59
C GLU A 43 4.81 10.22 -12.91
N TYR A 44 3.66 9.90 -12.30
CA TYR A 44 2.39 10.57 -12.53
C TYR A 44 2.01 11.47 -11.34
N SER A 45 1.36 12.60 -11.64
CA SER A 45 0.93 13.60 -10.64
C SER A 45 -0.44 13.30 -10.00
N LEU A 46 -0.92 12.06 -10.10
CA LEU A 46 -2.22 11.65 -9.54
C LEU A 46 -2.03 11.14 -8.10
N PRO A 47 -2.90 11.48 -7.14
CA PRO A 47 -2.88 10.86 -5.83
C PRO A 47 -3.24 9.38 -5.92
N TRP A 48 -2.38 8.51 -5.39
CA TRP A 48 -2.56 7.06 -5.41
C TRP A 48 -2.28 6.42 -4.05
N LYS A 49 -2.80 5.21 -3.86
CA LYS A 49 -2.53 4.38 -2.68
C LYS A 49 -2.41 2.92 -3.08
N ILE A 50 -1.43 2.22 -2.51
CA ILE A 50 -1.36 0.75 -2.55
C ILE A 50 -1.80 0.21 -1.19
N MET A 51 -2.67 -0.80 -1.21
CA MET A 51 -3.10 -1.54 -0.04
C MET A 51 -2.73 -3.00 -0.23
N VAL A 52 -1.97 -3.56 0.71
CA VAL A 52 -1.59 -4.97 0.68
C VAL A 52 -2.37 -5.71 1.75
N SER A 53 -3.10 -6.76 1.34
CA SER A 53 -3.79 -7.68 2.25
C SER A 53 -2.88 -8.89 2.47
N VAL A 54 -2.22 -8.94 3.63
CA VAL A 54 -1.29 -10.03 3.97
C VAL A 54 -2.01 -11.12 4.77
N ASP A 55 -1.97 -12.35 4.29
CA ASP A 55 -2.61 -13.53 4.92
C ASP A 55 -1.60 -14.66 5.22
N GLY A 56 -0.37 -14.32 5.59
CA GLY A 56 0.75 -15.26 5.78
C GLY A 56 1.66 -14.92 6.96
N VAL A 57 2.65 -15.79 7.23
CA VAL A 57 3.56 -15.70 8.39
C VAL A 57 5.05 -15.81 8.03
N ASP A 58 5.39 -15.71 6.75
CA ASP A 58 6.77 -15.83 6.23
C ASP A 58 7.62 -14.56 6.38
N GLY A 59 7.02 -13.47 6.88
CA GLY A 59 7.64 -12.14 6.98
C GLY A 59 7.22 -11.16 5.88
N THR A 60 6.26 -11.51 5.01
CA THR A 60 5.65 -10.60 4.01
C THR A 60 5.22 -9.28 4.65
N ALA A 61 4.55 -9.32 5.82
CA ALA A 61 4.07 -8.12 6.51
C ALA A 61 5.21 -7.13 6.84
N SER A 62 6.34 -7.64 7.34
CA SER A 62 7.50 -6.81 7.67
C SER A 62 8.09 -6.12 6.44
N VAL A 63 8.05 -6.76 5.27
CA VAL A 63 8.48 -6.12 4.02
C VAL A 63 7.53 -5.00 3.61
N VAL A 64 6.21 -5.20 3.76
CA VAL A 64 5.19 -4.18 3.44
C VAL A 64 5.30 -2.95 4.34
N GLU A 65 5.61 -3.14 5.62
CA GLU A 65 5.78 -2.05 6.60
C GLU A 65 6.91 -1.08 6.23
N GLU A 66 7.91 -1.50 5.46
CA GLU A 66 9.00 -0.62 4.97
C GLU A 66 8.52 0.45 3.97
N TYR A 67 7.32 0.30 3.40
CA TYR A 67 6.73 1.21 2.40
C TYR A 67 5.65 2.15 2.98
N SER A 68 5.48 2.17 4.30
CA SER A 68 4.44 2.96 5.00
C SER A 68 4.89 4.35 5.41
#